data_AF-A0A7W2GSF7-F1
#
_entry.id   AF-A0A7W2GSF7-F1
#
_cell.length_a   1.000
_cell.length_b   1.000
_cell.length_c   1.000
_cell.angle_alpha   90.00
_cell.angle_beta   90.00
_cell.angle_gamma   90.00
#
_symmetry.space_group_name_H-M   'P 1'
#
loop_
_entity.id
_entity.type
_entity.pdbx_description
1 polymer ?
#
loop_
_entity_poly.entity_id
_entity_poly.type
_entity_poly.pdbx_seq_one_letter_code
_entity_poly.pdbx_strand_id
1 'polypeptide(L)'
;MFVVSGQASAETYRLGIDGLACPLCTFGIEKQLKKVKGVTAVKTDLASSTVLVTTPDGRPVERAALERAVQKASFSIRSFEVVKHGKTDQAS
;
A
#
# COMPACT_ATOMS: atom_id res chain seq x y z
N MET A 1 20.49 29.30 -1.89
CA MET A 1 19.06 29.55 -1.58
C MET A 1 18.24 28.40 -2.16
N PHE A 2 18.22 27.23 -1.50
CA PHE A 2 17.32 26.11 -1.82
C PHE A 2 16.78 25.59 -0.48
N VAL A 3 15.59 26.06 -0.13
CA VAL A 3 14.91 25.75 1.11
C VAL A 3 14.34 24.33 1.01
N VAL A 4 14.77 23.48 1.95
CA VAL A 4 14.12 22.29 2.50
C VAL A 4 13.12 21.59 1.57
N SER A 5 13.59 20.55 0.89
CA SER A 5 12.69 19.51 0.36
C SER A 5 12.12 18.75 1.55
N GLY A 6 10.85 19.00 1.87
CA GLY A 6 10.11 18.23 2.87
C GLY A 6 10.20 16.74 2.54
N GLN A 7 10.98 16.02 3.34
CA GLN A 7 11.02 14.56 3.31
C GLN A 7 9.71 14.07 3.89
N ALA A 8 8.75 13.79 3.00
CA ALA A 8 7.63 12.95 3.33
C ALA A 8 8.14 11.51 3.39
N SER A 9 8.42 11.04 4.60
CA SER A 9 8.61 9.64 5.00
C SER A 9 7.28 8.90 4.86
N ALA A 10 6.80 8.79 3.63
CA ALA A 10 5.66 7.94 3.32
C ALA A 10 6.11 6.48 3.41
N GLU A 11 5.47 5.70 4.28
CA GLU A 11 5.71 4.26 4.34
C GLU A 11 4.87 3.56 3.29
N THR A 12 5.48 2.62 2.57
CA THR A 12 4.77 1.79 1.61
C THR A 12 4.75 0.35 2.09
N TYR A 13 3.60 -0.29 1.99
CA TYR A 13 3.36 -1.66 2.40
C TYR A 13 3.02 -2.47 1.18
N ARG A 14 3.79 -3.52 0.91
CA ARG A 14 3.57 -4.46 -0.18
C ARG A 14 2.86 -5.68 0.39
N LEU A 15 1.64 -5.90 -0.07
CA LEU A 15 0.73 -6.95 0.39
C LEU A 15 0.48 -7.92 -0.76
N GLY A 16 0.95 -9.17 -0.66
CA GLY A 16 0.55 -10.21 -1.61
C GLY A 16 -0.84 -10.71 -1.24
N ILE A 17 -1.76 -10.72 -2.20
CA ILE A 17 -3.15 -11.13 -1.98
C ILE A 17 -3.47 -12.33 -2.86
N ASP A 18 -4.09 -13.35 -2.28
CA ASP A 18 -4.56 -14.51 -3.05
C ASP A 18 -5.89 -14.18 -3.76
N GLY A 19 -6.07 -14.68 -4.99
CA GLY A 19 -7.30 -14.48 -5.76
C GLY A 19 -7.43 -13.12 -6.45
N LEU A 20 -6.39 -12.27 -6.38
CA LEU A 20 -6.31 -10.98 -7.07
C LEU A 20 -5.90 -11.20 -8.55
N ALA A 21 -6.75 -11.90 -9.31
CA ALA A 21 -6.51 -12.31 -10.70
C ALA A 21 -7.47 -11.70 -11.72
N CYS A 22 -8.52 -10.99 -11.27
CA CYS A 22 -9.53 -10.40 -12.15
C CYS A 22 -9.46 -8.86 -12.08
N PRO A 23 -9.47 -8.14 -13.22
CA PRO A 23 -9.42 -6.68 -13.24
C PRO A 23 -10.59 -6.04 -12.48
N LEU A 24 -11.77 -6.68 -12.49
CA LEU A 24 -12.95 -6.20 -11.77
C LEU A 24 -12.76 -6.24 -10.23
N CYS A 25 -12.21 -7.36 -9.72
CA CYS A 25 -11.93 -7.56 -8.30
C CYS A 25 -10.89 -6.56 -7.78
N THR A 26 -9.87 -6.31 -8.61
CA THR A 26 -8.77 -5.41 -8.31
C THR A 26 -9.23 -3.96 -8.20
N PHE A 27 -10.10 -3.54 -9.10
CA PHE A 27 -10.66 -2.19 -9.08
C PHE A 27 -11.54 -1.96 -7.84
N GLY A 28 -12.32 -2.98 -7.44
CA GLY A 28 -13.15 -2.94 -6.24
C GLY A 28 -12.32 -2.82 -4.95
N ILE A 29 -11.28 -3.65 -4.80
CA ILE A 29 -10.44 -3.65 -3.59
C ILE A 29 -9.61 -2.36 -3.47
N GLU A 30 -9.06 -1.84 -4.57
CA GLU A 30 -8.31 -0.58 -4.55
C GLU A 30 -9.17 0.56 -4.00
N LYS A 31 -10.42 0.67 -4.49
CA LYS A 31 -11.35 1.72 -4.05
C LYS A 31 -11.73 1.59 -2.58
N GLN A 32 -11.84 0.37 -2.06
CA GLN A 32 -12.12 0.12 -0.65
C GLN A 32 -10.91 0.44 0.23
N LEU A 33 -9.70 0.04 -0.19
CA LEU A 33 -8.45 0.35 0.50
C LEU A 33 -8.17 1.86 0.55
N LYS A 34 -8.46 2.60 -0.54
CA LYS A 34 -8.37 4.07 -0.57
C LYS A 34 -9.33 4.76 0.41
N LYS A 35 -10.43 4.10 0.80
CA LYS A 35 -11.37 4.64 1.83
C LYS A 35 -10.90 4.36 3.26
N VAL A 36 -9.89 3.51 3.45
CA VAL A 36 -9.35 3.23 4.78
C VAL A 36 -8.64 4.48 5.31
N LYS A 37 -9.03 4.93 6.50
CA LYS A 37 -8.36 6.05 7.17
C LYS A 37 -6.91 5.69 7.45
N GLY A 38 -5.97 6.50 6.95
CA GLY A 38 -4.53 6.25 7.06
C GLY A 38 -3.88 5.75 5.76
N VAL A 39 -4.66 5.57 4.70
CA VAL A 39 -4.13 5.28 3.36
C VAL A 39 -4.13 6.54 2.51
N THR A 40 -2.97 6.88 1.94
CA THR A 40 -2.80 8.04 1.06
C THR A 40 -2.80 7.62 -0.41
N ALA A 41 -2.18 6.49 -0.71
CA ALA A 41 -2.19 5.91 -2.04
C ALA A 41 -2.33 4.39 -1.99
N VAL A 42 -2.96 3.84 -3.02
CA VAL A 42 -3.05 2.40 -3.25
C VAL A 42 -2.68 2.16 -4.70
N LYS A 43 -1.81 1.19 -4.92
CA LYS A 43 -1.48 0.68 -6.23
C LYS A 43 -1.67 -0.84 -6.20
N THR A 44 -2.38 -1.36 -7.18
CA THR A 44 -2.55 -2.80 -7.34
C THR A 44 -1.76 -3.26 -8.55
N ASP A 45 -1.03 -4.36 -8.40
CA ASP A 45 -0.25 -5.00 -9.44
C ASP A 45 -0.85 -6.39 -9.72
N LEU A 46 -1.60 -6.49 -10.81
CA LEU A 46 -2.25 -7.75 -11.21
C LEU A 46 -1.22 -8.79 -11.68
N ALA A 47 -0.12 -8.34 -12.30
CA ALA A 47 0.93 -9.20 -12.82
C ALA A 47 1.63 -10.01 -11.71
N SER A 48 1.85 -9.39 -10.55
CA SER A 48 2.46 -10.01 -9.37
C SER A 48 1.43 -10.37 -8.29
N SER A 49 0.12 -10.24 -8.56
CA SER A 49 -0.97 -10.38 -7.58
C SER A 49 -0.68 -9.68 -6.25
N THR A 50 -0.17 -8.46 -6.31
CA THR A 50 0.34 -7.71 -5.16
C THR A 50 -0.30 -6.33 -5.06
N VAL A 51 -0.50 -5.84 -3.85
CA VAL A 51 -1.07 -4.52 -3.56
C VAL A 51 -0.08 -3.70 -2.75
N LEU A 52 0.25 -2.52 -3.25
CA LEU A 52 1.09 -1.52 -2.60
C LEU A 52 0.18 -0.48 -1.96
N VAL A 53 0.32 -0.29 -0.65
CA VAL A 53 -0.43 0.69 0.13
C VAL A 53 0.56 1.69 0.69
N THR A 54 0.38 2.97 0.37
CA THR A 54 1.20 4.07 0.89
C THR A 54 0.43 4.80 1.97
N THR A 55 1.06 5.01 3.12
CA THR A 55 0.49 5.70 4.28
C THR A 55 1.18 7.06 4.46
N PRO A 56 0.51 8.03 5.10
CA PRO A 56 1.09 9.34 5.34
C PRO A 56 2.16 9.26 6.45
N ASP A 57 3.05 10.25 6.45
CA ASP A 57 4.14 10.37 7.40
C ASP A 57 3.64 10.36 8.86
N GLY A 58 4.29 9.59 9.71
CA GLY A 58 3.95 9.47 11.13
C GLY A 58 2.65 8.71 11.45
N ARG A 59 1.99 8.08 10.46
CA ARG A 59 0.85 7.17 10.71
C ARG A 59 1.02 5.85 9.96
N PRO A 60 1.81 4.92 10.51
CA PRO A 60 1.81 3.55 10.04
C PRO A 60 0.41 2.94 10.21
N VAL A 61 -0.01 2.16 9.22
CA VAL A 61 -1.24 1.36 9.32
C VAL A 61 -0.85 -0.02 9.83
N GLU A 62 -1.52 -0.46 10.89
CA GLU A 62 -1.23 -1.76 11.49
C GLU A 62 -1.68 -2.90 10.55
N ARG A 63 -0.92 -4.00 10.54
CA ARG A 63 -1.22 -5.17 9.71
C ARG A 63 -2.65 -5.67 9.92
N ALA A 64 -3.12 -5.67 11.18
CA ALA A 64 -4.47 -6.06 11.53
C ALA A 64 -5.56 -5.18 10.89
N ALA A 65 -5.31 -3.88 10.72
CA ALA A 65 -6.25 -2.97 10.08
C ALA A 65 -6.35 -3.24 8.56
N LEU A 66 -5.20 -3.50 7.92
CA LEU A 66 -5.13 -3.93 6.53
C LEU A 66 -5.81 -5.29 6.32
N GLU A 67 -5.53 -6.28 7.18
CA GLU A 67 -6.18 -7.59 7.15
C GLU A 67 -7.70 -7.49 7.26
N ARG A 68 -8.22 -6.68 8.19
CA ARG A 68 -9.67 -6.47 8.31
C ARG A 68 -10.27 -5.82 7.06
N ALA A 69 -9.56 -4.86 6.43
CA ALA A 69 -10.03 -4.24 5.20
C ALA A 69 -10.06 -5.24 4.03
N VAL A 70 -9.05 -6.08 3.92
CA VAL A 70 -8.93 -7.13 2.89
C VAL A 70 -9.95 -8.25 3.11
N GLN A 71 -10.15 -8.71 4.36
CA GLN A 71 -11.18 -9.69 4.71
C GLN A 71 -12.59 -9.17 4.45
N LYS A 72 -12.86 -7.88 4.68
CA LYS A 72 -14.15 -7.25 4.31
C LYS A 72 -14.41 -7.27 2.81
N ALA A 73 -13.36 -7.31 2.01
CA ALA A 73 -13.46 -7.47 0.56
C ALA A 73 -13.46 -8.95 0.13
N SER A 74 -13.51 -9.91 1.07
CA SER A 74 -13.46 -11.35 0.84
C SER A 74 -12.14 -11.86 0.25
N PHE A 75 -11.04 -11.19 0.58
CA PHE A 75 -9.68 -11.60 0.18
C PHE A 75 -8.82 -11.97 1.39
N SER A 76 -7.67 -12.59 1.14
CA SER A 76 -6.70 -12.94 2.18
C SER A 76 -5.29 -12.48 1.81
N ILE A 77 -4.57 -11.96 2.81
CA ILE A 77 -3.17 -11.55 2.68
C ILE A 77 -2.29 -12.78 2.79
N ARG A 78 -1.54 -13.08 1.73
CA ARG A 78 -0.53 -14.15 1.68
C ARG A 78 0.84 -13.67 2.16
N SER A 79 1.20 -12.43 1.85
CA SER A 79 2.49 -11.85 2.25
C SER A 79 2.32 -10.38 2.65
N PHE A 80 3.08 -9.96 3.65
CA PHE A 80 3.10 -8.58 4.12
C PHE A 80 4.56 -8.14 4.25
N GLU A 81 4.95 -7.19 3.43
CA GLU A 81 6.31 -6.66 3.37
C GLU A 81 6.27 -5.15 3.50
N VAL A 82 7.01 -4.60 4.45
CA VAL A 82 7.09 -3.14 4.65
C VAL A 82 8.22 -2.61 3.78
N VAL A 83 7.85 -1.93 2.69
CA VAL A 83 8.79 -1.24 1.80
C VAL A 83 8.96 0.18 2.33
N LYS A 84 9.88 0.35 3.28
CA LYS A 84 10.32 1.68 3.68
C LYS A 84 11.02 2.31 2.48
N HIS A 85 10.45 3.37 1.92
CA HIS A 85 11.14 4.19 0.93
C HIS A 85 12.17 5.07 1.65
N GLY A 86 13.17 4.43 2.25
CA GLY A 86 14.40 5.08 2.63
C GLY A 86 15.16 5.35 1.35
N LYS A 87 15.05 6.59 0.86
CA LYS A 87 15.97 7.27 -0.06
C LYS A 87 17.20 6.42 -0.41
N THR A 88 17.12 5.66 -1.51
CA THR A 88 18.33 5.30 -2.25
C THR A 88 18.61 6.52 -3.13
N ASP A 89 19.63 7.26 -2.72
CA ASP A 89 20.52 7.97 -3.61
C ASP A 89 20.49 7.41 -5.04
N GLN A 90 19.94 8.18 -5.97
CA GLN A 90 20.46 8.15 -7.33
C GLN A 90 21.08 9.52 -7.57
N ALA A 91 22.30 9.64 -7.07
CA ALA A 91 23.31 10.45 -7.72
C ALA A 91 23.58 9.82 -9.09
N SER A 92 23.32 10.56 -10.16
CA SER A 92 24.33 10.86 -11.18
C SER A 92 23.84 11.91 -12.16
#